data_AF-A0A2V7EV48-F1
#
_entry.id   AF-A0A2V7EV48-F1
#
_cell.length_a   1.000
_cell.length_b   1.000
_cell.length_c   1.000
_cell.angle_alpha   90.00
_cell.angle_beta   90.00
_cell.angle_gamma   90.00
#
_symmetry.space_group_name_H-M   'P 1'
#
loop_
_entity.id
_entity.type
_entity.pdbx_description
1 polymer ?
#
loop_
_entity_poly.entity_id
_entity_poly.type
_entity_poly.pdbx_seq_one_letter_code
_entity_poly.pdbx_strand_id
1 'polypeptide(L)'
;MLAYLAFAAVAAAADVAGAAIVTRAHKHGHARLRYFVAGGAGFMLAAAFVRMLPESTHVPHAFLFVLLGYFGGLAVFGLGVHTVFDGVAIAAGFMVSASLGAVLFLAVMLHKLPEGFTIASIMLAGGHSRGAALAAGTGLGVLTLAGALATSLIAQHHIAYALALSAGVTIYVAASDLIPEVNREDDAPGLAYTVFAGLLFFVAVDWAFSELLGH
;
A
#
# COMPACT_ATOMS: atom_id res chain seq x y z
N MET A 1 -7.49 5.77 -21.05
CA MET A 1 -6.83 4.50 -20.68
C MET A 1 -5.60 4.63 -19.76
N LEU A 2 -5.09 5.84 -19.43
CA LEU A 2 -3.93 6.00 -18.53
C LEU A 2 -4.16 6.94 -17.32
N ALA A 3 -5.41 7.34 -17.06
CA ALA A 3 -5.73 8.29 -15.98
C ALA A 3 -5.31 7.78 -14.59
N TYR A 4 -5.32 6.47 -14.36
CA TYR A 4 -4.84 5.84 -13.12
C TYR A 4 -3.33 6.00 -12.89
N LEU A 5 -2.52 6.30 -13.91
CA LEU A 5 -1.09 6.61 -13.71
C LEU A 5 -0.91 7.92 -12.94
N ALA A 6 -1.85 8.86 -13.03
CA ALA A 6 -1.82 10.06 -12.19
C ALA A 6 -1.98 9.71 -10.71
N PHE A 7 -2.87 8.76 -10.38
CA PHE A 7 -3.04 8.27 -9.02
C PHE A 7 -1.81 7.52 -8.52
N ALA A 8 -1.19 6.67 -9.36
CA ALA A 8 0.08 6.04 -9.04
C ALA A 8 1.23 7.05 -8.89
N ALA A 9 1.22 8.16 -9.63
CA ALA A 9 2.21 9.24 -9.48
C ALA A 9 2.02 10.01 -8.17
N VAL A 10 0.78 10.25 -7.75
CA VAL A 10 0.48 10.82 -6.43
C VAL A 10 0.96 9.86 -5.33
N ALA A 11 0.79 8.55 -5.51
CA ALA A 11 1.34 7.54 -4.61
C ALA A 11 2.85 7.62 -4.48
N ALA A 12 3.53 7.63 -5.62
CA ALA A 12 4.97 7.72 -5.69
C ALA A 12 5.51 9.03 -5.06
N ALA A 13 4.77 10.13 -5.23
CA ALA A 13 5.13 11.40 -4.60
C ALA A 13 5.01 11.34 -3.07
N ALA A 14 4.09 10.55 -2.52
CA ALA A 14 3.96 10.35 -1.08
C ALA A 14 5.18 9.62 -0.48
N ASP A 15 5.74 8.62 -1.18
CA ASP A 15 6.99 7.95 -0.77
C ASP A 15 8.16 8.95 -0.71
N VAL A 16 8.30 9.77 -1.75
CA VAL A 16 9.33 10.82 -1.81
C VAL A 16 9.12 11.86 -0.71
N ALA A 17 7.88 12.26 -0.45
CA ALA A 17 7.53 13.21 0.59
C ALA A 17 7.87 12.66 1.99
N GLY A 18 7.54 11.40 2.26
CA GLY A 18 7.92 10.69 3.48
C GLY A 18 9.43 10.72 3.71
N ALA A 19 10.21 10.37 2.68
CA ALA A 19 11.67 10.42 2.73
C ALA A 19 12.23 11.85 2.92
N ALA A 20 11.60 12.84 2.30
CA ALA A 20 11.98 14.24 2.43
C ALA A 20 11.72 14.80 3.83
N ILE A 21 10.63 14.38 4.49
CA ILE A 21 10.32 14.78 5.86
C ILE A 21 11.44 14.34 6.81
N VAL A 22 11.89 13.09 6.71
CA VAL A 22 12.97 12.56 7.57
C VAL A 22 14.28 13.29 7.35
N THR A 23 14.63 13.53 6.08
CA THR A 23 15.94 14.12 5.74
C THR A 23 16.03 15.61 6.08
N ARG A 24 14.90 16.28 6.30
CA ARG A 24 14.81 17.71 6.64
C ARG A 24 14.45 17.98 8.10
N ALA A 25 13.63 17.15 8.74
CA ALA A 25 13.14 17.38 10.10
C ALA A 25 13.75 16.38 11.10
N HIS A 26 14.51 16.89 12.09
CA HIS A 26 15.07 16.04 13.14
C HIS A 26 14.05 15.73 14.27
N LYS A 27 13.85 14.43 14.50
CA LYS A 27 13.44 13.77 15.76
C LYS A 27 11.98 13.84 16.26
N HIS A 28 11.10 14.70 15.73
CA HIS A 28 9.74 14.88 16.34
C HIS A 28 8.56 14.28 15.54
N GLY A 29 8.80 13.50 14.48
CA GLY A 29 7.75 12.97 13.59
C GLY A 29 7.16 11.59 13.93
N HIS A 30 7.86 10.78 14.73
CA HIS A 30 7.57 9.35 14.86
C HIS A 30 6.19 9.03 15.49
N ALA A 31 5.78 9.80 16.50
CA ALA A 31 4.54 9.54 17.23
C ALA A 31 3.25 9.74 16.41
N ARG A 32 3.27 10.58 15.36
CA ARG A 32 2.11 10.73 14.46
C ARG A 32 2.11 9.70 13.35
N LEU A 33 3.29 9.32 12.86
CA LEU A 33 3.43 8.30 11.83
C LEU A 33 2.90 6.94 12.29
N ARG A 34 3.14 6.55 13.54
CA ARG A 34 2.65 5.25 14.07
C ARG A 34 1.13 5.12 14.00
N TYR A 35 0.37 6.18 14.31
CA TYR A 35 -1.09 6.14 14.19
C TYR A 35 -1.54 6.11 12.73
N PHE A 36 -0.80 6.76 11.84
CA PHE A 36 -1.07 6.69 10.40
C PHE A 36 -0.81 5.28 9.85
N VAL A 37 0.28 4.64 10.26
CA VAL A 37 0.60 3.23 9.96
C VAL A 37 -0.48 2.30 10.52
N ALA A 38 -0.90 2.48 11.77
CA ALA A 38 -1.94 1.66 12.40
C ALA A 38 -3.28 1.77 11.65
N GLY A 39 -3.74 3.00 11.37
CA GLY A 39 -4.97 3.23 10.62
C GLY A 39 -4.88 2.69 9.19
N GLY A 40 -3.73 2.88 8.53
CA GLY A 40 -3.45 2.31 7.21
C GLY A 40 -3.51 0.78 7.21
N ALA A 41 -2.94 0.11 8.21
CA ALA A 41 -2.97 -1.35 8.34
C ALA A 41 -4.40 -1.89 8.41
N GLY A 42 -5.25 -1.28 9.25
CA GLY A 42 -6.66 -1.64 9.36
C GLY A 42 -7.43 -1.43 8.05
N PHE A 43 -7.21 -0.30 7.38
CA PHE A 43 -7.83 0.01 6.09
C PHE A 43 -7.40 -0.97 5.01
N MET A 44 -6.09 -1.25 4.89
CA MET A 44 -5.53 -2.15 3.88
C MET A 44 -6.02 -3.59 4.05
N LEU A 45 -6.05 -4.08 5.29
CA LEU A 45 -6.57 -5.42 5.57
C LEU A 45 -8.04 -5.52 5.16
N ALA A 46 -8.85 -4.50 5.50
CA ALA A 46 -10.24 -4.43 5.08
C ALA A 46 -10.38 -4.35 3.55
N ALA A 47 -9.59 -3.53 2.87
CA ALA A 47 -9.58 -3.43 1.41
C ALA A 47 -9.21 -4.76 0.74
N ALA A 48 -8.21 -5.48 1.27
CA ALA A 48 -7.81 -6.78 0.74
C ALA A 48 -8.94 -7.82 0.86
N PHE A 49 -9.59 -7.90 2.03
CA PHE A 49 -10.64 -8.88 2.27
C PHE A 49 -12.00 -8.54 1.64
N VAL A 50 -12.38 -7.26 1.62
CA VAL A 50 -13.72 -6.84 1.19
C VAL A 50 -13.77 -6.51 -0.30
N ARG A 51 -12.66 -6.04 -0.89
CA ARG A 51 -12.65 -5.59 -2.29
C ARG A 51 -11.74 -6.42 -3.18
N MET A 52 -10.50 -6.70 -2.77
CA MET A 52 -9.55 -7.38 -3.67
C MET A 52 -9.86 -8.87 -3.80
N LEU A 53 -10.06 -9.58 -2.68
CA LEU A 53 -10.35 -11.02 -2.68
C LEU A 53 -11.64 -11.37 -3.43
N PRO A 54 -12.79 -10.72 -3.18
CA PRO A 54 -14.03 -11.03 -3.89
C PRO A 54 -13.89 -10.80 -5.40
N GLU A 55 -13.28 -9.69 -5.81
CA GLU A 55 -13.08 -9.36 -7.22
C GLU A 55 -12.25 -10.44 -7.94
N SER A 56 -11.21 -10.95 -7.27
CA SER A 56 -10.35 -12.00 -7.80
C SER A 56 -11.00 -13.37 -7.91
N THR A 57 -12.10 -13.67 -7.20
CA THR A 57 -12.67 -15.04 -7.16
C THR A 57 -13.31 -15.51 -8.47
N HIS A 58 -13.52 -14.61 -9.43
CA HIS A 58 -14.14 -14.92 -10.71
C HIS A 58 -13.22 -15.66 -11.70
N VAL A 59 -11.92 -15.82 -11.38
CA VAL A 59 -10.97 -16.55 -12.24
C VAL A 59 -10.54 -17.89 -11.62
N PRO A 60 -10.25 -18.91 -12.45
CA PRO A 60 -9.74 -20.18 -11.96
C PRO A 60 -8.47 -20.01 -11.11
N HIS A 61 -8.35 -20.80 -10.04
CA HIS A 61 -7.15 -20.81 -9.19
C HIS A 61 -6.79 -19.47 -8.54
N ALA A 62 -7.71 -18.50 -8.44
CA ALA A 62 -7.45 -17.20 -7.80
C ALA A 62 -6.76 -17.32 -6.43
N PHE A 63 -7.19 -18.28 -5.60
CA PHE A 63 -6.60 -18.52 -4.28
C PHE A 63 -5.12 -18.93 -4.35
N LEU A 64 -4.69 -19.66 -5.38
CA LEU A 64 -3.26 -19.97 -5.58
C LEU A 64 -2.46 -18.68 -5.79
N PHE A 65 -2.98 -17.73 -6.54
CA PHE A 65 -2.33 -16.44 -6.75
C PHE A 65 -2.32 -15.59 -5.48
N VAL A 66 -3.36 -15.66 -4.65
CA VAL A 66 -3.35 -15.05 -3.31
C VAL A 66 -2.25 -15.67 -2.45
N LEU A 67 -2.14 -17.01 -2.41
CA LEU A 67 -1.08 -17.69 -1.66
C LEU A 67 0.31 -17.36 -2.22
N LEU A 68 0.46 -17.26 -3.54
CA LEU A 68 1.71 -16.84 -4.18
C LEU A 68 2.06 -15.40 -3.82
N GLY A 69 1.09 -14.49 -3.73
CA GLY A 69 1.33 -13.14 -3.24
C GLY A 69 1.72 -13.14 -1.76
N TYR A 70 1.00 -13.89 -0.93
CA TYR A 70 1.22 -13.96 0.52
C TYR A 70 2.57 -14.58 0.89
N PHE A 71 2.87 -15.77 0.36
CA PHE A 71 4.13 -16.47 0.63
C PHE A 71 5.28 -15.99 -0.25
N GLY A 72 5.02 -15.51 -1.46
CA GLY A 72 6.03 -14.88 -2.32
C GLY A 72 6.51 -13.55 -1.74
N GLY A 73 5.70 -12.90 -0.90
CA GLY A 73 6.08 -11.73 -0.10
C GLY A 73 7.20 -11.98 0.92
N LEU A 74 7.56 -13.24 1.23
CA LEU A 74 8.49 -13.57 2.33
C LEU A 74 10.00 -13.51 2.03
N ALA A 75 10.49 -13.48 0.79
CA ALA A 75 11.83 -14.06 0.60
C ALA A 75 13.08 -13.15 0.52
N VAL A 76 13.11 -11.96 -0.11
CA VAL A 76 14.42 -11.25 -0.30
C VAL A 76 14.38 -9.70 -0.33
N PHE A 77 13.25 -9.04 -0.62
CA PHE A 77 13.20 -7.58 -0.90
C PHE A 77 11.98 -6.86 -0.32
N GLY A 78 11.65 -7.13 0.95
CA GLY A 78 10.41 -6.79 1.67
C GLY A 78 9.67 -5.53 1.19
N LEU A 79 10.32 -4.36 1.25
CA LEU A 79 9.71 -3.10 0.78
C LEU A 79 9.47 -3.08 -0.74
N GLY A 80 10.54 -3.21 -1.54
CA GLY A 80 10.46 -2.96 -2.98
C GLY A 80 9.45 -3.83 -3.74
N VAL A 81 9.27 -5.09 -3.34
CA VAL A 81 8.30 -5.98 -4.01
C VAL A 81 6.88 -5.53 -3.73
N HIS A 82 6.52 -5.23 -2.48
CA HIS A 82 5.16 -4.78 -2.19
C HIS A 82 4.87 -3.43 -2.86
N THR A 83 5.87 -2.55 -2.94
CA THR A 83 5.73 -1.25 -3.60
C THR A 83 5.35 -1.38 -5.07
N VAL A 84 5.86 -2.41 -5.76
CA VAL A 84 5.42 -2.74 -7.13
C VAL A 84 3.94 -3.14 -7.12
N PHE A 85 3.54 -4.04 -6.21
CA PHE A 85 2.16 -4.52 -6.14
C PHE A 85 1.15 -3.45 -5.69
N ASP A 86 1.58 -2.40 -4.98
CA ASP A 86 0.73 -1.22 -4.72
C ASP A 86 0.36 -0.51 -6.02
N GLY A 87 1.33 -0.36 -6.92
CA GLY A 87 1.09 0.14 -8.27
C GLY A 87 0.17 -0.76 -9.09
N VAL A 88 0.38 -2.08 -8.98
CA VAL A 88 -0.47 -3.08 -9.64
C VAL A 88 -1.91 -2.97 -9.15
N ALA A 89 -2.12 -2.88 -7.83
CA ALA A 89 -3.43 -2.76 -7.21
C ALA A 89 -4.17 -1.49 -7.66
N ILE A 90 -3.50 -0.34 -7.68
CA ILE A 90 -4.11 0.93 -8.16
C ILE A 90 -4.57 0.78 -9.62
N ALA A 91 -3.67 0.34 -10.50
CA ALA A 91 -3.99 0.22 -11.93
C ALA A 91 -5.09 -0.81 -12.17
N ALA A 92 -4.98 -2.00 -11.58
CA ALA A 92 -5.94 -3.07 -11.72
C ALA A 92 -7.32 -2.67 -11.18
N GLY A 93 -7.37 -1.98 -10.03
CA GLY A 93 -8.60 -1.47 -9.44
C GLY A 93 -9.35 -0.52 -10.37
N PHE A 94 -8.65 0.47 -10.95
CA PHE A 94 -9.25 1.42 -11.90
C PHE A 94 -9.63 0.78 -13.24
N MET A 95 -8.99 -0.33 -13.63
CA MET A 95 -9.39 -1.09 -14.81
C MET A 95 -10.67 -1.90 -14.59
N VAL A 96 -10.96 -2.31 -13.34
CA VAL A 96 -12.24 -2.94 -12.98
C VAL A 96 -13.34 -1.89 -12.85
N SER A 97 -13.14 -0.87 -12.01
CA SER A 97 -14.10 0.23 -11.83
C SER A 97 -13.48 1.46 -11.16
N ALA A 98 -14.09 2.63 -11.37
CA ALA A 98 -13.64 3.87 -10.73
C ALA A 98 -13.74 3.80 -9.19
N SER A 99 -14.81 3.19 -8.66
CA SER A 99 -15.00 3.02 -7.22
C SER A 99 -13.93 2.12 -6.61
N LEU A 100 -13.66 0.94 -7.19
CA LEU A 100 -12.61 0.05 -6.71
C LEU A 100 -11.23 0.71 -6.78
N GLY A 101 -10.90 1.33 -7.91
CA GLY A 101 -9.63 2.03 -8.08
C GLY A 101 -9.41 3.14 -7.05
N ALA A 102 -10.46 3.93 -6.74
CA ALA A 102 -10.38 4.98 -5.73
C ALA A 102 -10.18 4.43 -4.31
N VAL A 103 -10.87 3.34 -3.95
CA VAL A 103 -10.68 2.65 -2.65
C VAL A 103 -9.26 2.12 -2.52
N LEU A 104 -8.74 1.42 -3.55
CA LEU A 104 -7.39 0.86 -3.51
C LEU A 104 -6.31 1.95 -3.53
N PHE A 105 -6.52 3.03 -4.28
CA PHE A 105 -5.64 4.20 -4.23
C PHE A 105 -5.56 4.79 -2.82
N LEU A 106 -6.69 4.95 -2.13
CA LEU A 106 -6.68 5.45 -0.76
C LEU A 106 -6.00 4.47 0.20
N ALA A 107 -6.25 3.16 0.04
CA ALA A 107 -5.57 2.11 0.82
C ALA A 107 -4.04 2.24 0.71
N VAL A 108 -3.56 2.42 -0.52
CA VAL A 108 -2.14 2.60 -0.80
C VAL A 108 -1.63 3.93 -0.22
N MET A 109 -2.37 5.02 -0.39
CA MET A 109 -1.96 6.35 0.10
C MET A 109 -1.72 6.38 1.61
N LEU A 110 -2.54 5.65 2.36
CA LEU A 110 -2.47 5.62 3.82
C LEU A 110 -1.17 5.01 4.36
N HIS A 111 -0.36 4.35 3.54
CA HIS A 111 0.92 3.81 4.00
C HIS A 111 2.14 4.25 3.18
N LYS A 112 1.99 4.94 2.04
CA LYS A 112 3.13 5.46 1.26
C LYS A 112 3.99 6.50 1.97
N LEU A 113 3.35 7.50 2.60
CA LEU A 113 4.12 8.50 3.33
C LEU A 113 4.93 7.88 4.49
N PRO A 114 4.35 7.00 5.33
CA PRO A 114 5.13 6.23 6.29
C PRO A 114 6.21 5.33 5.68
N GLU A 115 5.92 4.65 4.58
CA GLU A 115 6.88 3.77 3.89
C GLU A 115 8.14 4.55 3.46
N GLY A 116 7.93 5.69 2.79
CA GLY A 116 9.00 6.61 2.41
C GLY A 116 9.80 7.15 3.61
N PHE A 117 9.11 7.45 4.71
CA PHE A 117 9.75 7.84 5.96
C PHE A 117 10.60 6.69 6.54
N THR A 118 10.07 5.48 6.56
CA THR A 118 10.74 4.29 7.12
C THR A 118 12.02 3.98 6.37
N ILE A 119 11.99 3.90 5.03
CA ILE A 119 13.20 3.59 4.27
C ILE A 119 14.27 4.68 4.43
N ALA A 120 13.88 5.96 4.45
CA ALA A 120 14.82 7.05 4.66
C ALA A 120 15.42 7.02 6.07
N SER A 121 14.61 6.67 7.07
CA SER A 121 15.06 6.51 8.45
C SER A 121 16.07 5.36 8.60
N ILE A 122 15.80 4.22 7.96
CA ILE A 122 16.72 3.07 7.92
C ILE A 122 18.04 3.46 7.26
N MET A 123 18.00 4.15 6.11
CA MET A 123 19.20 4.59 5.40
C MET A 123 20.08 5.50 6.27
N LEU A 124 19.48 6.50 6.92
CA LEU A 124 20.21 7.42 7.81
C LEU A 124 20.72 6.73 9.08
N ALA A 125 19.93 5.85 9.69
CA ALA A 125 20.33 5.07 10.86
C ALA A 125 21.51 4.12 10.52
N GLY A 126 21.56 3.61 9.29
CA GLY A 126 22.68 2.84 8.75
C GLY A 126 23.90 3.68 8.35
N GLY A 127 23.92 4.99 8.63
CA GLY A 127 25.05 5.88 8.37
C GLY A 127 25.16 6.39 6.92
N HIS A 128 24.16 6.15 6.08
CA HIS A 128 24.17 6.65 4.71
C HIS A 128 23.81 8.15 4.65
N SER A 129 24.16 8.78 3.53
CA SER A 129 23.90 10.21 3.33
C SER A 129 22.40 10.52 3.18
N ARG A 130 22.01 11.77 3.46
CA ARG A 130 20.65 12.27 3.20
C ARG A 130 20.22 12.09 1.74
N GLY A 131 21.16 12.22 0.81
CA GLY A 131 20.92 11.98 -0.62
C GLY A 131 20.56 10.52 -0.90
N ALA A 132 21.28 9.56 -0.29
CA ALA A 132 20.96 8.14 -0.43
C ALA A 132 19.59 7.80 0.19
N ALA A 133 19.24 8.40 1.33
CA ALA A 133 17.92 8.24 1.94
C ALA A 133 16.77 8.76 1.06
N LEU A 134 16.94 9.94 0.44
CA LEU A 134 16.00 10.47 -0.56
C LEU A 134 15.91 9.60 -1.81
N ALA A 135 17.05 9.10 -2.29
CA ALA A 135 17.11 8.22 -3.45
C ALA A 135 16.37 6.90 -3.19
N ALA A 136 16.48 6.34 -1.98
CA ALA A 136 15.75 5.13 -1.61
C ALA A 136 14.23 5.34 -1.63
N GLY A 137 13.72 6.41 -1.01
CA GLY A 137 12.29 6.75 -1.08
C GLY A 137 11.80 7.05 -2.49
N THR A 138 12.63 7.71 -3.31
CA THR A 138 12.33 7.90 -4.74
C THR A 138 12.31 6.57 -5.50
N GLY A 139 13.20 5.65 -5.17
CA GLY A 139 13.21 4.29 -5.72
C GLY A 139 11.90 3.56 -5.47
N LEU A 140 11.33 3.67 -4.26
CA LEU A 140 10.01 3.12 -3.96
C LEU A 140 8.92 3.76 -4.84
N GLY A 141 8.90 5.10 -4.93
CA GLY A 141 7.95 5.76 -5.83
C GLY A 141 8.05 5.30 -7.29
N VAL A 142 9.27 5.08 -7.80
CA VAL A 142 9.50 4.51 -9.13
C VAL A 142 8.95 3.09 -9.24
N LEU A 143 9.09 2.25 -8.22
CA LEU A 143 8.54 0.89 -8.22
C LEU A 143 7.01 0.90 -8.25
N THR A 144 6.36 1.82 -7.53
CA THR A 144 4.90 2.00 -7.59
C THR A 144 4.45 2.38 -9.01
N LEU A 145 5.13 3.32 -9.65
CA LEU A 145 4.85 3.69 -11.04
C LEU A 145 5.11 2.54 -12.01
N ALA A 146 6.21 1.79 -11.81
CA ALA A 146 6.56 0.65 -12.63
C ALA A 146 5.51 -0.46 -12.54
N GLY A 147 4.98 -0.75 -11.34
CA GLY A 147 3.88 -1.68 -11.15
C GLY A 147 2.62 -1.28 -11.90
N ALA A 148 2.20 -0.01 -11.77
CA ALA A 148 1.03 0.51 -12.49
C ALA A 148 1.20 0.45 -14.01
N LEU A 149 2.39 0.79 -14.52
CA LEU A 149 2.71 0.71 -15.94
C LEU A 149 2.77 -0.75 -16.42
N ALA A 150 3.38 -1.66 -15.66
CA ALA A 150 3.44 -3.08 -15.99
C ALA A 150 2.04 -3.70 -16.11
N THR A 151 1.11 -3.33 -15.22
CA THR A 151 -0.29 -3.74 -15.33
C THR A 151 -0.91 -3.28 -16.65
N SER A 152 -0.63 -2.05 -17.05
CA SER A 152 -1.11 -1.44 -18.30
C SER A 152 -0.62 -2.17 -19.55
N LEU A 153 0.63 -2.61 -19.53
CA LEU A 153 1.29 -3.19 -20.71
C LEU A 153 1.12 -4.71 -20.79
N ILE A 154 1.11 -5.40 -19.64
CA ILE A 154 1.27 -6.86 -19.57
C ILE A 154 0.02 -7.54 -19.00
N ALA A 155 -0.58 -6.98 -17.95
CA ALA A 155 -1.64 -7.65 -17.19
C ALA A 155 -3.06 -7.20 -17.54
N GLN A 156 -3.24 -6.38 -18.59
CA GLN A 156 -4.56 -5.86 -18.99
C GLN A 156 -5.62 -6.96 -19.28
N HIS A 157 -5.18 -8.17 -19.67
CA HIS A 157 -6.07 -9.33 -19.87
C HIS A 157 -6.12 -10.28 -18.65
N HIS A 158 -5.36 -9.97 -17.60
CA HIS A 158 -5.16 -10.82 -16.41
C HIS A 158 -5.37 -10.02 -15.11
N ILE A 159 -6.25 -9.02 -15.15
CA ILE A 159 -6.50 -8.07 -14.05
C ILE A 159 -6.90 -8.79 -12.76
N ALA A 160 -7.78 -9.80 -12.84
CA ALA A 160 -8.22 -10.55 -11.66
C ALA A 160 -7.08 -11.33 -10.99
N TYR A 161 -6.13 -11.89 -11.77
CA TYR A 161 -4.93 -12.54 -11.23
C TYR A 161 -3.96 -11.53 -10.61
N ALA A 162 -3.83 -10.35 -11.23
CA ALA A 162 -3.02 -9.25 -10.70
C ALA A 162 -3.58 -8.73 -9.36
N LEU A 163 -4.90 -8.59 -9.25
CA LEU A 163 -5.58 -8.28 -7.98
C LEU A 163 -5.41 -9.41 -6.96
N ALA A 164 -5.42 -10.68 -7.37
CA ALA A 164 -5.27 -11.81 -6.46
C ALA A 164 -3.88 -11.84 -5.83
N LEU A 165 -2.84 -11.67 -6.66
CA LEU A 165 -1.46 -11.51 -6.20
C LEU A 165 -1.32 -10.32 -5.26
N SER A 166 -1.86 -9.17 -5.68
CA SER A 166 -1.80 -7.95 -4.87
C SER A 166 -2.51 -8.13 -3.52
N ALA A 167 -3.66 -8.81 -3.48
CA ALA A 167 -4.39 -9.09 -2.24
C ALA A 167 -3.54 -9.93 -1.29
N GLY A 168 -2.88 -10.98 -1.80
CA GLY A 168 -1.95 -11.79 -1.02
C GLY A 168 -0.81 -10.97 -0.44
N VAL A 169 -0.18 -10.12 -1.24
CA VAL A 169 0.90 -9.22 -0.81
C VAL A 169 0.41 -8.21 0.23
N THR A 170 -0.74 -7.58 0.01
CA THR A 170 -1.35 -6.62 0.95
C THR A 170 -1.68 -7.28 2.29
N ILE A 171 -2.24 -8.50 2.28
CA ILE A 171 -2.52 -9.27 3.51
C ILE A 171 -1.21 -9.59 4.23
N TYR A 172 -0.18 -10.04 3.49
CA TYR A 172 1.12 -10.33 4.07
C TYR A 172 1.71 -9.09 4.75
N VAL A 173 1.88 -7.97 4.04
CA VAL A 173 2.46 -6.74 4.58
C VAL A 173 1.67 -6.22 5.78
N ALA A 174 0.34 -6.20 5.70
CA ALA A 174 -0.49 -5.78 6.82
C ALA A 174 -0.27 -6.67 8.06
N ALA A 175 -0.22 -8.00 7.87
CA ALA A 175 -0.14 -8.96 8.96
C ALA A 175 1.28 -9.20 9.51
N SER A 176 2.33 -9.13 8.69
CA SER A 176 3.71 -9.43 9.06
C SER A 176 4.52 -8.19 9.42
N ASP A 177 4.16 -7.03 8.87
CA ASP A 177 4.95 -5.80 9.03
C ASP A 177 4.16 -4.79 9.87
N LEU A 178 2.97 -4.38 9.42
CA LEU A 178 2.26 -3.25 10.04
C LEU A 178 1.63 -3.58 11.40
N ILE A 179 0.93 -4.72 11.52
CA ILE A 179 0.32 -5.13 12.79
C ILE A 179 1.38 -5.45 13.86
N PRO A 180 2.47 -6.18 13.54
CA PRO A 180 3.55 -6.41 14.51
C PRO A 180 4.26 -5.12 14.94
N GLU A 181 4.43 -4.14 14.04
CA GLU A 181 4.98 -2.82 14.38
C GLU A 181 4.09 -2.10 15.41
N VAL A 182 2.77 -2.11 15.18
CA VAL A 182 1.79 -1.55 16.13
C VAL A 182 1.89 -2.22 17.51
N ASN A 183 2.10 -3.54 17.54
CA ASN A 183 2.17 -4.30 18.80
C ASN A 183 3.50 -4.16 19.55
N ARG A 184 4.54 -3.59 18.93
CA ARG A 184 5.85 -3.36 19.57
C ARG A 184 5.94 -2.05 20.37
N GLU A 185 4.95 -1.18 20.23
CA GLU A 185 4.91 0.13 20.85
C GLU A 185 4.26 0.11 22.24
N ASP A 186 4.73 0.99 23.14
CA ASP A 186 4.26 1.07 24.53
C ASP A 186 2.79 1.51 24.68
N ASP A 187 2.21 2.17 23.66
CA ASP A 187 0.80 2.60 23.62
C ASP A 187 -0.08 1.59 22.85
N ALA A 188 0.02 0.32 23.20
CA ALA A 188 -0.69 -0.77 22.52
C ALA A 188 -2.22 -0.58 22.43
N PRO A 189 -2.95 -0.10 23.46
CA PRO A 189 -4.40 0.09 23.36
C PRO A 189 -4.80 1.19 22.36
N GLY A 190 -4.11 2.34 22.39
CA GLY A 190 -4.40 3.47 21.49
C GLY A 190 -4.18 3.12 20.02
N LEU A 191 -3.10 2.41 19.71
CA LEU A 191 -2.80 1.97 18.35
C LEU A 191 -3.77 0.87 17.89
N ALA A 192 -4.16 -0.07 18.75
CA ALA A 192 -5.17 -1.07 18.42
C ALA A 192 -6.51 -0.42 18.04
N TYR A 193 -7.00 0.56 18.81
CA TYR A 193 -8.19 1.32 18.44
C TYR A 193 -8.04 2.05 17.10
N THR A 194 -6.83 2.50 16.79
CA THR A 194 -6.54 3.16 15.51
C THR A 194 -6.58 2.19 14.34
N VAL A 195 -6.13 0.94 14.51
CA VAL A 195 -6.33 -0.13 13.51
C VAL A 195 -7.82 -0.35 13.26
N PHE A 196 -8.62 -0.50 14.30
CA PHE A 196 -10.08 -0.64 14.17
C PHE A 196 -10.73 0.58 13.51
N ALA A 197 -10.29 1.79 13.88
CA ALA A 197 -10.75 3.03 13.24
C ALA A 197 -10.40 3.05 11.74
N GLY A 198 -9.24 2.53 11.35
CA GLY A 198 -8.86 2.34 9.95
C GLY A 198 -9.80 1.43 9.18
N LEU A 199 -10.22 0.31 9.79
CA LEU A 199 -11.22 -0.59 9.20
C LEU A 199 -12.59 0.10 9.06
N LEU A 200 -13.05 0.82 10.09
CA LEU A 200 -14.32 1.55 10.02
C LEU A 200 -14.26 2.68 8.99
N PHE A 201 -13.11 3.34 8.87
CA PHE A 201 -12.86 4.34 7.85
C PHE A 201 -12.92 3.73 6.45
N PHE A 202 -12.35 2.54 6.26
CA PHE A 202 -12.53 1.77 5.02
C PHE A 202 -14.01 1.57 4.70
N VAL A 203 -14.82 1.07 5.64
CA VAL A 203 -16.26 0.84 5.40
C VAL A 203 -16.98 2.12 4.98
N ALA A 204 -16.68 3.24 5.63
CA ALA A 204 -17.28 4.54 5.30
C ALA A 204 -16.88 5.02 3.90
N VAL A 205 -15.59 4.90 3.54
CA VAL A 205 -15.09 5.27 2.21
C VAL A 205 -15.67 4.35 1.14
N ASP A 206 -15.71 3.05 1.40
CA ASP A 206 -16.20 2.04 0.48
C ASP A 206 -17.66 2.29 0.10
N TRP A 207 -18.49 2.55 1.12
CA TRP A 207 -19.87 2.96 0.94
C TRP A 207 -19.98 4.27 0.14
N ALA A 208 -19.26 5.32 0.55
CA ALA A 208 -19.34 6.62 -0.11
C ALA A 208 -18.90 6.55 -1.59
N PHE A 209 -17.82 5.83 -1.91
CA PHE A 209 -17.35 5.68 -3.29
C PHE A 209 -18.25 4.76 -4.11
N SER A 210 -18.90 3.77 -3.51
CA SER A 210 -19.89 2.97 -4.22
C SER A 210 -21.11 3.78 -4.66
N GLU A 211 -21.58 4.72 -3.82
CA GLU A 211 -22.68 5.64 -4.15
C GLU A 211 -22.27 6.70 -5.19
N LEU A 212 -21.06 7.27 -5.05
CA LEU A 212 -20.61 8.38 -5.90
C LEU A 212 -20.03 7.93 -7.25
N LEU A 213 -19.41 6.75 -7.30
CA LEU A 213 -18.63 6.27 -8.45
C LEU A 213 -19.10 4.89 -8.97
N GLY A 214 -20.23 4.38 -8.47
CA GLY A 214 -20.79 3.08 -8.86
C GLY A 214 -21.64 3.09 -10.14
N HIS A 215 -21.71 4.22 -10.84
CA HIS A 215 -22.43 4.41 -12.10
C HIS A 215 -21.48 4.43 -13.31
#